data_AF-A0A530QSC5-F1
#
_entry.id   AF-A0A530QSC5-F1
#
_cell.length_a   1.000
_cell.length_b   1.000
_cell.length_c   1.000
_cell.angle_alpha   90.00
_cell.angle_beta   90.00
_cell.angle_gamma   90.00
#
_symmetry.space_group_name_H-M   'P 1'
#
loop_
_entity.id
_entity.type
_entity.pdbx_description
1 polymer ?
#
loop_
_entity_poly.entity_id
_entity_poly.type
_entity_poly.pdbx_seq_one_letter_code
_entity_poly.pdbx_strand_id
1 'polypeptide(L)'
;MDSSSFDSLALAGCDSWLKRKLMQYERYCYSAMPRPNLVIKLTAPIAIAITRDATRDKAGGPDEAAVRRHWELERKTDFGSTPVVIIDTTSPLEETARQAVNAVWAVL
;
A
#
# COMPACT_ATOMS: atom_id res chain seq x y z
N MET A 1 -6.64 -1.48 0.30
CA MET A 1 -5.85 -0.36 0.86
C MET A 1 -5.57 -0.67 2.31
N ASP A 2 -4.29 -0.66 2.69
CA ASP A 2 -3.82 -1.08 4.03
C ASP A 2 -4.36 -0.18 5.16
N SER A 3 -4.65 1.10 4.87
CA SER A 3 -5.03 2.09 5.88
C SER A 3 -6.52 2.11 6.25
N SER A 4 -7.40 1.39 5.54
CA SER A 4 -8.84 1.30 5.88
C SER A 4 -9.05 0.21 6.93
N SER A 5 -9.08 0.61 8.21
CA SER A 5 -9.03 -0.35 9.32
C SER A 5 -10.40 -0.81 9.83
N PHE A 6 -11.49 -0.13 9.46
CA PHE A 6 -12.81 -0.38 10.05
C PHE A 6 -13.85 -0.87 9.04
N ASP A 7 -14.28 -2.12 9.21
CA ASP A 7 -15.35 -2.75 8.44
C ASP A 7 -16.74 -2.56 9.11
N SER A 8 -17.77 -3.21 8.57
CA SER A 8 -19.14 -3.12 9.11
C SER A 8 -19.29 -3.81 10.47
N LEU A 9 -18.46 -4.82 10.75
CA LEU A 9 -18.48 -5.55 12.01
C LEU A 9 -17.88 -4.71 13.13
N ALA A 10 -16.78 -4.01 12.86
CA ALA A 10 -16.15 -3.08 13.79
C ALA A 10 -17.08 -1.93 14.22
N LEU A 11 -17.92 -1.44 13.31
CA LEU A 11 -18.93 -0.42 13.60
C LEU A 11 -20.09 -0.95 14.44
N ALA A 12 -20.55 -2.17 14.16
CA ALA A 12 -21.66 -2.79 14.88
C ALA A 12 -21.30 -3.11 16.34
N GLY A 13 -20.05 -3.52 16.60
CA GLY A 13 -19.53 -3.77 17.95
C GLY A 13 -19.03 -2.54 18.71
N CYS A 14 -19.22 -1.33 18.19
CA CYS A 14 -18.73 -0.11 18.83
C CYS A 14 -19.80 0.55 19.70
N ASP A 15 -19.65 0.48 21.03
CA ASP A 15 -20.63 1.04 21.99
C ASP A 15 -20.57 2.57 22.12
N SER A 16 -19.43 3.19 21.75
CA SER A 16 -19.25 4.64 21.85
C SER A 16 -19.74 5.36 20.58
N TRP A 17 -20.67 6.29 20.75
CA TRP A 17 -21.24 7.07 19.65
C TRP A 17 -20.19 7.90 18.90
N LEU A 18 -19.23 8.51 19.63
CA LEU A 18 -18.18 9.33 19.04
C LEU A 18 -17.21 8.47 18.22
N LYS A 19 -16.78 7.34 18.78
CA LYS A 19 -15.90 6.40 18.09
C LYS A 19 -16.56 5.84 16.83
N ARG A 20 -17.85 5.49 16.92
CA ARG A 20 -18.65 5.05 15.76
C ARG A 20 -18.73 6.13 14.68
N LYS A 21 -18.91 7.40 15.05
CA LYS A 21 -18.92 8.52 14.09
C LYS A 21 -17.58 8.72 13.39
N LEU A 22 -16.47 8.64 14.13
CA LEU A 22 -15.13 8.71 13.55
C LEU A 22 -14.85 7.55 12.59
N MET A 23 -15.23 6.32 12.97
CA MET A 23 -15.12 5.14 12.10
C MET A 23 -15.96 5.28 10.82
N GLN A 24 -17.17 5.85 10.91
CA GLN A 24 -18.00 6.14 9.73
C GLN A 24 -17.35 7.17 8.82
N TYR A 25 -16.75 8.22 9.40
CA TYR A 25 -16.07 9.26 8.64
C TYR A 25 -14.85 8.72 7.89
N GLU A 26 -14.02 7.88 8.54
CA GLU A 26 -12.91 7.21 7.88
C GLU A 26 -13.37 6.40 6.66
N ARG A 27 -14.42 5.58 6.83
CA ARG A 27 -14.99 4.80 5.72
C ARG A 27 -15.50 5.68 4.59
N TYR A 28 -16.16 6.78 4.92
CA TYR A 28 -16.62 7.74 3.93
C TYR A 28 -15.45 8.29 3.12
N CYS A 29 -14.39 8.75 3.80
CA CYS A 29 -13.18 9.26 3.14
C CYS A 29 -12.56 8.24 2.18
N TYR A 30 -12.41 6.98 2.57
CA TYR A 30 -11.89 5.94 1.68
C TYR A 30 -12.84 5.61 0.53
N SER A 31 -14.15 5.59 0.76
CA SER A 31 -15.15 5.30 -0.28
C SER A 31 -15.29 6.41 -1.31
N ALA A 32 -15.04 7.66 -0.89
CA ALA A 32 -15.08 8.84 -1.75
C ALA A 32 -13.78 9.04 -2.55
N MET A 33 -12.72 8.28 -2.23
CA MET A 33 -11.46 8.35 -2.96
C MET A 33 -11.67 7.83 -4.39
N PRO A 34 -11.25 8.58 -5.42
CA PRO A 34 -11.38 8.13 -6.79
C PRO A 34 -10.58 6.85 -7.00
N ARG A 35 -11.11 5.96 -7.84
CA ARG A 35 -10.38 4.75 -8.23
C ARG A 35 -9.18 5.16 -9.10
N PRO A 36 -7.98 4.61 -8.85
CA PRO A 36 -6.85 4.87 -9.72
C PRO A 36 -7.12 4.34 -11.13
N ASN A 37 -6.57 5.01 -12.14
CA ASN A 37 -6.60 4.54 -13.54
C ASN A 37 -5.50 3.50 -13.82
N LEU A 38 -4.47 3.48 -12.98
CA LEU A 38 -3.33 2.57 -13.02
C LEU A 38 -2.76 2.40 -11.62
N VAL A 39 -2.36 1.19 -11.28
CA VAL A 39 -1.58 0.89 -10.07
C VAL A 39 -0.24 0.34 -10.48
N ILE A 40 0.84 0.92 -9.97
CA ILE A 40 2.20 0.39 -10.10
C ILE A 40 2.55 -0.31 -8.80
N LYS A 41 2.72 -1.63 -8.85
CA LYS A 41 3.08 -2.47 -7.71
C LYS A 41 4.55 -2.83 -7.77
N LEU A 42 5.33 -2.26 -6.87
CA LEU A 42 6.75 -2.57 -6.75
C LEU A 42 6.94 -3.85 -5.95
N THR A 43 7.70 -4.80 -6.48
CA THR A 43 8.01 -6.06 -5.78
C THR A 43 9.49 -6.21 -5.56
N ALA A 44 9.84 -6.82 -4.43
CA ALA A 44 11.18 -7.31 -4.13
C ALA A 44 11.07 -8.54 -3.23
N PRO A 45 12.03 -9.48 -3.29
CA PRO A 45 12.21 -10.47 -2.24
C PRO A 45 12.33 -9.80 -0.87
N ILE A 46 11.68 -10.39 0.14
CA ILE A 46 11.64 -9.84 1.51
C ILE A 46 13.05 -9.59 2.08
N ALA A 47 14.01 -10.47 1.79
CA ALA A 47 15.40 -10.30 2.21
C ALA A 47 16.00 -8.98 1.69
N ILE A 48 15.76 -8.66 0.41
CA ILE A 48 16.26 -7.41 -0.21
C ILE A 48 15.55 -6.20 0.41
N ALA A 49 14.25 -6.28 0.67
CA ALA A 49 13.51 -5.20 1.32
C ALA A 49 14.03 -4.90 2.73
N ILE A 50 14.31 -5.94 3.52
CA ILE A 50 14.88 -5.80 4.88
C ILE A 50 16.28 -5.18 4.81
N THR A 51 17.14 -5.65 3.89
CA THR A 51 18.48 -5.07 3.72
C THR A 51 18.43 -3.60 3.33
N ARG A 52 17.51 -3.21 2.43
CA ARG A 52 17.33 -1.80 2.03
C ARG A 52 16.85 -0.93 3.19
N ASP A 53 15.90 -1.42 3.99
CA ASP A 53 15.42 -0.70 5.18
C ASP A 53 16.52 -0.55 6.24
N ALA A 54 17.36 -1.57 6.43
CA ALA A 54 18.52 -1.52 7.34
C ALA A 54 19.51 -0.40 6.99
N THR A 55 19.65 -0.07 5.70
CA THR A 55 20.51 1.02 5.22
C THR A 55 19.82 2.37 5.12
N ARG A 56 18.51 2.43 5.43
CA ARG A 56 17.71 3.64 5.27
C ARG A 56 17.88 4.55 6.47
N ASP A 57 18.26 5.80 6.22
CA ASP A 57 18.21 6.84 7.26
C ASP A 57 16.74 7.27 7.47
N LYS A 58 16.12 6.75 8.52
CA LYS A 58 14.71 6.99 8.87
C LYS A 58 14.59 7.25 10.37
N ALA A 59 13.77 8.24 10.73
CA ALA A 59 13.38 8.48 12.12
C ALA A 59 12.72 7.21 12.72
N GLY A 60 13.27 6.74 13.85
CA GLY A 60 12.87 5.47 14.47
C GLY A 60 13.72 4.26 14.09
N GLY A 61 14.69 4.42 13.19
CA GLY A 61 15.61 3.36 12.75
C GLY A 61 14.95 2.30 11.85
N PRO A 62 15.73 1.30 11.43
CA PRO A 62 15.22 0.16 10.68
C PRO A 62 14.33 -0.74 11.55
N ASP A 63 13.24 -1.24 10.97
CA ASP A 63 12.26 -2.10 11.65
C ASP A 63 11.86 -3.27 10.74
N GLU A 64 12.57 -4.39 10.89
CA GLU A 64 12.30 -5.61 10.13
C GLU A 64 10.86 -6.12 10.33
N ALA A 65 10.31 -6.02 11.54
CA ALA A 65 8.96 -6.50 11.83
C ALA A 65 7.90 -5.64 11.12
N ALA A 66 8.10 -4.32 11.05
CA ALA A 66 7.27 -3.45 10.23
C ALA A 66 7.40 -3.76 8.74
N VAL A 67 8.62 -3.97 8.23
CA VAL A 67 8.86 -4.33 6.82
C VAL A 67 8.13 -5.63 6.45
N ARG A 68 8.25 -6.67 7.27
CA ARG A 68 7.55 -7.95 7.04
C ARG A 68 6.04 -7.79 7.04
N ARG A 69 5.47 -7.06 8.01
CA ARG A 69 4.02 -6.80 8.07
C ARG A 69 3.52 -6.09 6.82
N HIS A 70 4.16 -5.00 6.41
CA HIS A 70 3.77 -4.27 5.21
C HIS A 70 3.92 -5.14 3.94
N TRP A 71 5.02 -5.89 3.83
CA TRP A 71 5.23 -6.76 2.68
C TRP A 71 4.14 -7.83 2.54
N GLU A 72 3.68 -8.42 3.64
CA GLU A 72 2.56 -9.37 3.63
C GLU A 72 1.22 -8.71 3.27
N LEU A 73 0.96 -7.50 3.76
CA LEU A 73 -0.26 -6.73 3.49
C LEU A 73 -0.36 -6.31 2.02
N GLU A 74 0.73 -5.77 1.46
CA GLU A 74 0.80 -5.36 0.07
C GLU A 74 0.63 -6.53 -0.91
N ARG A 75 1.12 -7.73 -0.55
CA ARG A 75 0.92 -8.94 -1.37
C ARG A 75 -0.54 -9.34 -1.49
N LYS A 76 -1.34 -9.14 -0.44
CA LYS A 76 -2.77 -9.50 -0.39
C LYS A 76 -3.69 -8.39 -0.90
N THR A 77 -3.14 -7.21 -1.23
CA THR A 77 -3.95 -6.08 -1.67
C THR A 77 -4.49 -6.30 -3.08
N ASP A 78 -5.82 -6.21 -3.19
CA ASP A 78 -6.57 -6.22 -4.44
C ASP A 78 -6.99 -4.78 -4.83
N PHE A 79 -6.90 -4.47 -6.11
CA PHE A 79 -7.25 -3.18 -6.71
C PHE A 79 -8.48 -3.28 -7.65
N GLY A 80 -9.19 -4.41 -7.60
CA GLY A 80 -10.42 -4.66 -8.37
C GLY A 80 -10.14 -4.67 -9.86
N SER A 81 -10.90 -3.87 -10.62
CA SER A 81 -10.77 -3.76 -12.08
C SER A 81 -9.66 -2.81 -12.55
N THR A 82 -8.89 -2.22 -11.62
CA THR A 82 -7.83 -1.28 -11.99
C THR A 82 -6.66 -2.03 -12.61
N PRO A 83 -6.11 -1.58 -13.76
CA PRO A 83 -4.88 -2.14 -14.31
C PRO A 83 -3.73 -2.09 -13.30
N VAL A 84 -3.07 -3.22 -13.06
CA VAL A 84 -1.91 -3.31 -12.16
C VAL A 84 -0.67 -3.70 -12.95
N VAL A 85 0.35 -2.85 -12.93
CA VAL A 85 1.68 -3.14 -13.50
C VAL A 85 2.61 -3.51 -12.35
N ILE A 86 3.14 -4.72 -12.38
CA ILE A 86 4.09 -5.21 -11.37
C ILE A 86 5.51 -4.97 -11.89
N ILE A 87 6.33 -4.27 -11.10
CA ILE A 87 7.72 -3.97 -11.43
C ILE A 87 8.62 -4.63 -10.40
N ASP A 88 9.53 -5.48 -10.86
CA ASP A 88 10.55 -6.06 -10.01
C ASP A 88 11.68 -5.05 -9.76
N THR A 89 11.81 -4.65 -8.51
CA THR A 89 12.82 -3.69 -8.05
C THR A 89 14.12 -4.37 -7.64
N THR A 90 14.34 -5.66 -7.92
CA THR A 90 15.69 -6.25 -7.86
C THR A 90 16.62 -5.66 -8.92
N SER A 91 16.06 -5.12 -10.01
CA SER A 91 16.79 -4.43 -11.07
C SER A 91 17.37 -3.07 -10.62
N PRO A 92 18.35 -2.51 -11.36
CA PRO A 92 18.84 -1.16 -11.11
C PRO A 92 17.72 -0.12 -11.07
N LEU A 93 17.95 0.97 -10.33
CA LEU A 93 16.98 2.05 -10.16
C LEU A 93 16.56 2.67 -11.50
N GLU A 94 17.50 2.88 -12.42
CA GLU A 94 17.25 3.44 -13.74
C GLU A 94 16.27 2.59 -14.55
N GLU A 95 16.45 1.26 -14.51
CA GLU A 95 15.59 0.32 -15.20
C GLU A 95 14.19 0.26 -14.57
N THR A 96 14.12 0.27 -13.23
CA THR A 96 12.86 0.36 -12.49
C THR A 96 12.11 1.65 -12.83
N ALA A 97 12.81 2.78 -12.88
CA ALA A 97 12.25 4.08 -13.22
C ALA A 97 11.74 4.11 -14.67
N ARG A 98 12.51 3.55 -15.61
CA ARG A 98 12.10 3.43 -17.02
C ARG A 98 10.82 2.61 -17.18
N GLN A 99 10.70 1.48 -16.49
CA GLN A 99 9.48 0.67 -16.50
C GLN A 99 8.28 1.42 -15.92
N ALA A 100 8.47 2.14 -14.81
CA ALA A 100 7.41 2.94 -14.20
C ALA A 100 6.93 4.06 -15.13
N VAL A 101 7.86 4.79 -15.76
CA VAL A 101 7.55 5.85 -16.72
C VAL A 101 6.77 5.29 -17.92
N ASN A 102 7.22 4.17 -18.49
CA ASN A 102 6.53 3.52 -19.59
C ASN A 102 5.12 3.07 -19.22
N ALA A 103 4.92 2.55 -18.00
CA ALA A 103 3.61 2.15 -17.51
C ALA A 103 2.65 3.34 -17.43
N VAL A 104 3.12 4.49 -16.93
CA VAL A 104 2.33 5.73 -16.88
C VAL A 104 1.97 6.21 -18.28
N TRP A 105 2.94 6.25 -19.21
CA TRP A 105 2.68 6.70 -20.58
C TRP A 105 1.72 5.79 -21.35
N ALA A 106 1.62 4.51 -21.01
CA ALA A 106 0.70 3.58 -21.68
C ALA A 106 -0.78 3.80 -21.33
N VAL A 107 -1.08 4.59 -20.29
CA VAL A 107 -2.45 4.84 -19.80
C VAL A 107 -2.86 6.32 -19.86
N LEU A 108 -1.95 7.19 -20.29
CA LEU A 108 -2.20 8.60 -20.62
C LEU A 108 -2.69 8.72 -22.07
#